data_AF-A0A9P5EI02-F1
#
_entry.id   AF-A0A9P5EI02-F1
#
_cell.length_a   1.000
_cell.length_b   1.000
_cell.length_c   1.000
_cell.angle_alpha   90.00
_cell.angle_beta   90.00
_cell.angle_gamma   90.00
#
_symmetry.space_group_name_H-M   'P 1'
#
loop_
_entity.id
_entity.type
_entity.pdbx_description
1 polymer ?
#
loop_
_entity_poly.entity_id
_entity_poly.type
_entity_poly.pdbx_seq_one_letter_code
_entity_poly.pdbx_strand_id
1 'polypeptide(L)'
;MLPAAAAVLRTSVRPATSRTLTRINLDDEFDYLMAQPWCRYGTRLTIVQCQDLLNSLPRSSSVAIIHPGNLQKELSTDSGAGTLIRLGNRIQKTSSIKELKDIKKLEARSDSCSDCLDIPAIVDQFASILTEKKFTAYYDDAMHCMAIIMPQNQGMAILTSLSTTKSGLLNGTMKNIFTNIRKDYPTLAWAASEGDEDLTWFFEQADGSFHENGRVLFYYGSDMRSVALTEGQISVALSPVYKNFVSGRATLGDSNLESGGTA
;
A
#
# COMPACT_ATOMS: atom_id res chain seq x y z
N MET A 1 13.82 10.35 21.25
CA MET A 1 12.63 10.85 21.96
C MET A 1 11.58 9.77 21.84
N LEU A 2 11.20 9.09 22.94
CA LEU A 2 10.25 7.98 22.90
C LEU A 2 8.87 8.49 22.43
N PRO A 3 8.16 7.77 21.53
CA PRO A 3 6.80 8.14 21.15
C PRO A 3 5.91 8.11 22.41
N ALA A 4 5.16 9.18 22.64
CA ALA A 4 4.20 9.22 23.73
C ALA A 4 3.01 8.32 23.38
N ALA A 5 2.92 7.17 24.03
CA ALA A 5 1.80 6.25 23.94
C ALA A 5 0.86 6.47 25.14
N ALA A 6 -0.40 6.78 24.88
CA ALA A 6 -1.43 6.86 25.92
C ALA A 6 -2.27 5.57 25.89
N ALA A 7 -2.36 4.86 27.00
CA ALA A 7 -3.17 3.65 27.11
C ALA A 7 -4.49 3.95 27.83
N VAL A 8 -5.62 3.64 27.20
CA VAL A 8 -6.95 3.70 27.82
C VAL A 8 -7.43 2.28 28.10
N LEU A 9 -7.57 1.92 29.37
CA LEU A 9 -7.96 0.59 29.80
C LEU A 9 -9.49 0.42 29.76
N ARG A 10 -10.01 -0.13 28.65
CA ARG A 10 -11.43 -0.48 28.46
C ARG A 10 -11.56 -1.70 27.54
N THR A 11 -12.75 -2.28 27.45
CA THR A 11 -13.08 -3.25 26.40
C THR A 11 -12.97 -2.60 25.02
N SER A 12 -12.22 -3.24 24.12
CA SER A 12 -11.89 -2.74 22.77
C SER A 12 -13.11 -2.50 21.87
N VAL A 13 -12.94 -1.67 20.83
CA VAL A 13 -13.97 -1.32 19.85
C VAL A 13 -14.31 -2.54 18.99
N ARG A 14 -15.57 -2.98 19.07
CA ARG A 14 -16.08 -4.11 18.30
C ARG A 14 -17.16 -3.67 17.32
N PRO A 15 -16.97 -3.88 16.00
CA PRO A 15 -18.04 -3.78 15.02
C PRO A 15 -19.07 -4.91 15.24
N ALA A 16 -20.24 -4.80 14.58
CA ALA A 16 -21.30 -5.80 14.68
C ALA A 16 -20.88 -7.18 14.10
N THR A 17 -19.91 -7.19 13.19
CA THR A 17 -19.16 -8.38 12.80
C THR A 17 -18.15 -8.67 13.92
N SER A 18 -18.20 -9.83 14.55
CA SER A 18 -17.50 -10.21 15.80
C SER A 18 -15.97 -10.06 15.85
N ARG A 19 -15.33 -9.45 14.85
CA ARG A 19 -13.89 -9.21 14.76
C ARG A 19 -13.53 -7.83 15.30
N THR A 20 -12.74 -7.81 16.35
CA THR A 20 -12.15 -6.60 16.92
C THR A 20 -11.37 -5.79 15.86
N LEU A 21 -11.57 -4.47 15.82
CA LEU A 21 -10.74 -3.58 15.01
C LEU A 21 -9.35 -3.46 15.67
N THR A 22 -8.32 -3.91 14.96
CA THR A 22 -6.94 -3.91 15.45
C THR A 22 -6.29 -2.52 15.38
N ARG A 23 -6.51 -1.78 14.28
CA ARG A 23 -5.91 -0.46 14.06
C ARG A 23 -6.92 0.47 13.40
N ILE A 24 -6.91 1.74 13.79
CA ILE A 24 -7.73 2.81 13.23
C ILE A 24 -6.83 3.99 12.86
N ASN A 25 -6.95 4.46 11.63
CA ASN A 25 -6.28 5.66 11.11
C ASN A 25 -7.30 6.80 11.04
N LEU A 26 -7.24 7.76 11.98
CA LEU A 26 -8.27 8.79 12.10
C LEU A 26 -8.28 9.77 10.92
N ASP A 27 -7.14 10.08 10.29
CA ASP A 27 -7.13 11.03 9.17
C ASP A 27 -7.86 10.48 7.92
N ASP A 28 -7.97 9.15 7.79
CA ASP A 28 -8.59 8.49 6.62
C ASP A 28 -9.96 7.86 6.95
N GLU A 29 -10.09 7.26 8.14
CA GLU A 29 -11.25 6.43 8.48
C GLU A 29 -12.27 7.12 9.40
N PHE A 30 -11.97 8.30 9.96
CA PHE A 30 -12.83 8.92 10.97
C PHE A 30 -14.26 9.13 10.49
N ASP A 31 -14.45 9.79 9.35
CA ASP A 31 -15.79 10.08 8.80
C ASP A 31 -16.54 8.79 8.47
N TYR A 32 -15.85 7.81 7.90
CA TYR A 32 -16.40 6.50 7.57
C TYR A 32 -16.89 5.77 8.84
N LEU A 33 -16.07 5.74 9.90
CA LEU A 33 -16.40 5.11 11.18
C LEU A 33 -17.56 5.83 11.88
N MET A 34 -17.60 7.15 11.81
CA MET A 34 -18.65 7.98 12.38
C MET A 34 -20.01 7.80 11.69
N ALA A 35 -20.01 7.39 10.42
CA ALA A 35 -21.22 7.09 9.66
C ALA A 35 -21.77 5.68 9.90
N GLN A 36 -21.00 4.77 10.51
CA GLN A 36 -21.43 3.39 10.68
C GLN A 36 -22.55 3.23 11.71
N PRO A 37 -23.58 2.40 11.43
CA PRO A 37 -24.73 2.22 12.33
C PRO A 37 -24.37 1.52 13.66
N TRP A 38 -23.26 0.79 13.71
CA TRP A 38 -22.76 0.15 14.92
C TRP A 38 -21.96 1.10 15.82
N CYS A 39 -21.53 2.26 15.30
CA CYS A 39 -20.81 3.28 16.06
C CYS A 39 -21.78 4.09 16.94
N ARG A 40 -22.23 3.46 18.04
CA ARG A 40 -23.19 4.04 19.00
C ARG A 40 -22.53 5.08 19.91
N TYR A 41 -23.35 5.80 20.68
CA TYR A 41 -22.96 6.95 21.52
C TYR A 41 -21.65 6.78 22.31
N GLY A 42 -21.47 5.66 23.02
CA GLY A 42 -20.25 5.41 23.79
C GLY A 42 -18.99 5.23 22.95
N THR A 43 -19.08 4.46 21.85
CA THR A 43 -17.98 4.25 20.90
C THR A 43 -17.63 5.55 20.18
N ARG A 44 -18.66 6.29 19.75
CA ARG A 44 -18.53 7.56 19.05
C ARG A 44 -17.78 8.58 19.90
N LEU A 45 -18.21 8.73 21.16
CA LEU A 45 -17.57 9.63 22.12
C LEU A 45 -16.10 9.24 22.36
N THR A 46 -15.82 7.94 22.46
CA THR A 46 -14.45 7.45 22.67
C THR A 46 -13.54 7.81 21.49
N ILE A 47 -14.00 7.63 20.25
CA ILE A 47 -13.21 7.96 19.06
C ILE A 47 -12.98 9.48 18.96
N VAL A 48 -14.01 10.30 19.21
CA VAL A 48 -13.89 11.77 19.19
C VAL A 48 -12.89 12.24 20.25
N GLN A 49 -12.98 11.75 21.49
CA GLN A 49 -12.02 12.11 22.55
C GLN A 49 -10.59 11.68 22.22
N CYS A 50 -10.41 10.52 21.57
CA CYS A 50 -9.09 10.08 21.11
C CYS A 50 -8.54 11.00 20.01
N GLN A 51 -9.40 11.44 19.08
CA GLN A 51 -9.02 12.39 18.04
C GLN A 51 -8.60 13.74 18.64
N ASP A 52 -9.39 14.29 19.55
CA ASP A 52 -9.09 15.55 20.24
C ASP A 52 -7.76 15.47 21.01
N LEU A 53 -7.52 14.36 21.71
CA LEU A 53 -6.26 14.12 22.40
C LEU A 53 -5.09 14.07 21.41
N LEU A 54 -5.21 13.27 20.35
CA LEU A 54 -4.12 13.09 19.39
C LEU A 54 -3.85 14.37 18.58
N ASN A 55 -4.84 15.23 18.34
CA ASN A 55 -4.67 16.53 17.69
C ASN A 55 -3.75 17.48 18.48
N SER A 56 -3.65 17.30 19.81
CA SER A 56 -2.75 18.08 20.67
C SER A 56 -1.35 17.47 20.83
N LEU A 57 -1.13 16.27 20.30
CA LEU A 57 0.11 15.50 20.44
C LEU A 57 0.89 15.41 19.11
N PRO A 58 2.19 15.08 19.14
CA PRO A 58 2.94 14.80 17.93
C PRO A 58 2.31 13.65 17.13
N ARG A 59 2.42 13.67 15.79
CA ARG A 59 1.86 12.60 14.93
C ARG A 59 2.44 11.19 15.18
N SER A 60 3.59 11.10 15.85
CA SER A 60 4.17 9.82 16.30
C SER A 60 3.46 9.23 17.52
N SER A 61 2.54 9.97 18.16
CA SER A 61 1.74 9.50 19.28
C SER A 61 0.62 8.58 18.83
N SER A 62 0.22 7.70 19.74
CA SER A 62 -0.87 6.75 19.53
C SER A 62 -1.64 6.50 20.82
N VAL A 63 -2.91 6.12 20.66
CA VAL A 63 -3.79 5.70 21.75
C VAL A 63 -4.12 4.24 21.60
N ALA A 64 -3.89 3.42 22.63
CA ALA A 64 -4.27 2.01 22.63
C ALA A 64 -5.45 1.77 23.57
N ILE A 65 -6.53 1.16 23.05
CA ILE A 65 -7.68 0.70 23.83
C ILE A 65 -7.57 -0.81 24.02
N ILE A 66 -7.23 -1.23 25.22
CA ILE A 66 -6.85 -2.61 25.54
C ILE A 66 -7.42 -3.07 26.86
N HIS A 67 -7.66 -4.38 26.96
CA HIS A 67 -7.96 -5.02 28.23
C HIS A 67 -6.68 -5.12 29.07
N PRO A 68 -6.72 -4.85 30.40
CA PRO A 68 -5.53 -4.83 31.25
C PRO A 68 -4.71 -6.12 31.21
N GLY A 69 -5.35 -7.29 31.08
CA GLY A 69 -4.65 -8.58 30.95
C GLY A 69 -3.77 -8.72 29.70
N ASN A 70 -3.97 -7.86 28.69
CA ASN A 70 -3.20 -7.85 27.44
C ASN A 70 -2.26 -6.64 27.31
N LEU A 71 -2.15 -5.80 28.35
CA LEU A 71 -1.37 -4.56 28.33
C LEU A 71 0.08 -4.77 27.93
N GLN A 72 0.74 -5.75 28.56
CA GLN A 72 2.14 -6.05 28.28
C GLN A 72 2.35 -6.45 26.83
N LYS A 73 1.46 -7.29 26.27
CA LYS A 73 1.57 -7.76 24.88
C LYS A 73 1.41 -6.61 23.89
N GLU A 74 0.41 -5.75 24.07
CA GLU A 74 0.17 -4.65 23.13
C GLU A 74 1.23 -3.54 23.21
N LEU A 75 1.80 -3.28 24.40
CA LEU A 75 2.88 -2.30 24.54
C LEU A 75 4.19 -2.77 23.91
N SER A 76 4.46 -4.07 23.93
CA SER A 76 5.71 -4.62 23.39
C SER A 76 5.61 -4.99 21.90
N THR A 77 4.40 -5.21 21.40
CA THR A 77 4.16 -5.71 20.04
C THR A 77 2.84 -5.16 19.53
N ASP A 78 2.77 -4.82 18.24
CA ASP A 78 1.51 -4.56 17.54
C ASP A 78 0.71 -5.90 17.33
N SER A 79 0.50 -6.66 18.42
CA SER A 79 -0.13 -7.99 18.45
C SER A 79 -1.62 -7.97 18.11
N GLY A 80 -2.25 -6.80 18.17
CA GLY A 80 -3.67 -6.62 17.87
C GLY A 80 -4.61 -7.23 18.91
N ALA A 81 -4.16 -7.29 20.16
CA ALA A 81 -4.97 -7.73 21.29
C ALA A 81 -5.95 -6.65 21.78
N GLY A 82 -5.87 -5.44 21.21
CA GLY A 82 -6.85 -4.37 21.35
C GLY A 82 -6.98 -3.53 20.09
N THR A 83 -7.40 -2.27 20.28
CA THR A 83 -7.59 -1.30 19.20
C THR A 83 -6.58 -0.18 19.33
N LEU A 84 -5.70 -0.06 18.35
CA LEU A 84 -4.70 1.00 18.26
C LEU A 84 -5.19 2.15 17.38
N ILE A 85 -5.34 3.34 17.95
CA ILE A 85 -5.84 4.54 17.28
C ILE A 85 -4.66 5.50 17.09
N ARG A 86 -4.49 5.98 15.85
CA ARG A 86 -3.47 6.96 15.47
C ARG A 86 -4.11 8.02 14.57
N LEU A 87 -3.55 9.23 14.53
CA LEU A 87 -3.90 10.19 13.47
C LEU A 87 -3.53 9.63 12.11
N GLY A 88 -2.39 8.91 12.04
CA GLY A 88 -1.84 8.34 10.83
C GLY A 88 -1.54 9.40 9.77
N ASN A 89 -1.40 8.92 8.53
CA ASN A 89 -1.25 9.80 7.38
C ASN A 89 -2.45 9.62 6.46
N ARG A 90 -2.99 10.74 5.98
CA ARG A 90 -4.03 10.74 4.95
C ARG A 90 -3.43 10.24 3.65
N ILE A 91 -4.15 9.33 2.98
CA ILE A 91 -3.79 8.90 1.64
C ILE A 91 -4.48 9.82 0.64
N GLN A 92 -3.67 10.42 -0.20
CA GLN A 92 -4.11 11.19 -1.35
C GLN A 92 -4.15 10.29 -2.58
N LYS A 93 -5.12 10.56 -3.44
CA LYS A 93 -5.30 9.91 -4.73
C LYS A 93 -5.27 10.98 -5.81
N THR A 94 -4.42 10.81 -6.80
CA THR A 94 -4.40 11.70 -7.98
C THR A 94 -4.30 10.90 -9.28
N SER A 95 -4.77 11.51 -10.36
CA SER A 95 -4.63 11.02 -11.73
C SER A 95 -3.88 12.01 -12.63
N SER A 96 -3.31 13.07 -12.06
CA SER A 96 -2.66 14.15 -12.79
C SER A 96 -1.28 14.47 -12.23
N ILE A 97 -0.27 14.53 -13.09
CA ILE A 97 1.10 14.91 -12.72
C ILE A 97 1.14 16.31 -12.09
N LYS A 98 0.27 17.23 -12.55
CA LYS A 98 0.23 18.62 -12.05
C LYS A 98 -0.17 18.73 -10.58
N GLU A 99 -0.91 17.74 -10.07
CA GLU A 99 -1.33 17.67 -8.66
C GLU A 99 -0.22 17.07 -7.78
N LEU A 100 0.70 16.34 -8.39
CA LEU A 100 1.92 15.81 -7.78
C LEU A 100 2.97 16.94 -7.68
N LYS A 101 2.63 18.00 -6.95
CA LYS A 101 3.45 19.23 -6.77
C LYS A 101 4.83 18.97 -6.15
N ASP A 102 5.01 17.80 -5.54
CA ASP A 102 6.18 17.39 -4.77
C ASP A 102 6.98 16.26 -5.43
N ILE A 103 6.90 16.04 -6.75
CA ILE A 103 7.78 15.06 -7.46
C ILE A 103 9.26 15.31 -7.12
N LYS A 104 9.66 16.57 -6.94
CA LYS A 104 11.02 16.95 -6.52
C LYS A 104 11.42 16.46 -5.11
N LYS A 105 10.47 16.16 -4.23
CA LYS A 105 10.77 15.51 -2.94
C LYS A 105 11.10 14.02 -3.11
N LEU A 106 10.72 13.40 -4.22
CA LEU A 106 11.20 12.06 -4.59
C LEU A 106 12.65 12.12 -5.06
N GLU A 107 13.04 13.15 -5.83
CA GLU A 107 14.42 13.38 -6.30
C GLU A 107 15.39 13.40 -5.10
N ALA A 108 15.11 14.21 -4.08
CA ALA A 108 15.97 14.36 -2.89
C ALA A 108 16.04 13.11 -1.98
N ARG A 109 15.24 12.07 -2.25
CA ARG A 109 15.12 10.89 -1.38
C ARG A 109 15.59 9.60 -2.04
N SER A 110 15.72 9.59 -3.36
CA SER A 110 16.43 8.53 -4.08
C SER A 110 17.95 8.58 -3.82
N ASP A 111 18.48 9.72 -3.35
CA ASP A 111 19.88 9.92 -2.96
C ASP A 111 20.35 9.02 -1.80
N SER A 112 19.45 8.34 -1.07
CA SER A 112 19.85 7.35 -0.04
C SER A 112 20.20 5.97 -0.61
N CYS A 113 20.00 5.74 -1.91
CA CYS A 113 20.47 4.54 -2.59
C CYS A 113 21.82 4.88 -3.26
N SER A 114 22.92 4.57 -2.57
CA SER A 114 24.26 4.65 -3.14
C SER A 114 24.44 3.50 -4.14
N ASP A 115 23.93 3.69 -5.36
CA ASP A 115 24.36 3.06 -6.62
C ASP A 115 23.23 3.17 -7.66
N CYS A 116 23.01 4.35 -8.25
CA CYS A 116 22.35 4.40 -9.55
C CYS A 116 22.52 5.75 -10.26
N LEU A 117 23.18 5.69 -11.41
CA LEU A 117 22.88 6.35 -12.69
C LEU A 117 21.82 7.47 -12.69
N ASP A 118 22.17 8.61 -13.30
CA ASP A 118 21.35 9.78 -13.70
C ASP A 118 19.85 9.69 -13.39
N ILE A 119 19.53 9.73 -12.09
CA ILE A 119 18.18 9.72 -11.52
C ILE A 119 17.26 10.78 -12.15
N PRO A 120 17.74 12.00 -12.51
CA PRO A 120 16.91 12.99 -13.20
C PRO A 120 16.36 12.49 -14.55
N ALA A 121 17.16 11.74 -15.32
CA ALA A 121 16.74 11.25 -16.63
C ALA A 121 15.67 10.15 -16.52
N ILE A 122 15.76 9.32 -15.47
CA ILE A 122 14.75 8.29 -15.16
C ILE A 122 13.44 8.97 -14.76
N VAL A 123 13.50 9.99 -13.90
CA VAL A 123 12.32 10.76 -13.47
C VAL A 123 11.67 11.48 -14.65
N ASP A 124 12.45 12.08 -15.55
CA ASP A 124 11.94 12.75 -16.75
C ASP A 124 11.29 11.76 -17.74
N GLN A 125 11.89 10.58 -17.92
CA GLN A 125 11.30 9.52 -18.74
C GLN A 125 10.00 8.99 -18.13
N PHE A 126 9.97 8.78 -16.81
CA PHE A 126 8.77 8.38 -16.07
C PHE A 126 7.68 9.45 -16.15
N ALA A 127 8.02 10.73 -15.99
CA ALA A 127 7.09 11.85 -16.11
C ALA A 127 6.50 11.93 -17.53
N SER A 128 7.31 11.66 -18.55
CA SER A 128 6.86 11.61 -19.94
C SER A 128 5.86 10.47 -20.17
N ILE A 129 6.14 9.26 -19.66
CA ILE A 129 5.24 8.10 -19.75
C ILE A 129 3.91 8.36 -19.02
N LEU A 130 3.97 8.98 -17.85
CA LEU A 130 2.79 9.33 -17.06
C LEU A 130 1.95 10.43 -17.72
N THR A 131 2.53 11.23 -18.62
CA THR A 131 1.80 12.28 -19.35
C THR A 131 0.93 11.68 -20.45
N GLU A 132 1.38 10.59 -21.06
CA GLU A 132 0.70 9.94 -22.18
C GLU A 132 -0.33 8.88 -21.75
N LYS A 133 -0.10 8.23 -20.60
CA LYS A 133 -0.92 7.11 -20.12
C LYS A 133 -1.80 7.52 -18.93
N LYS A 134 -3.01 6.96 -18.88
CA LYS A 134 -3.87 7.07 -17.70
C LYS A 134 -3.21 6.32 -16.54
N PHE A 135 -3.00 7.02 -15.43
CA PHE A 135 -2.49 6.43 -14.21
C PHE A 135 -3.30 6.90 -13.00
N THR A 136 -3.14 6.22 -11.89
CA THR A 136 -3.65 6.61 -10.59
C THR A 136 -2.55 6.43 -9.57
N ALA A 137 -2.13 7.52 -8.95
CA ALA A 137 -1.12 7.52 -7.91
C ALA A 137 -1.78 7.63 -6.54
N TYR A 138 -1.32 6.82 -5.61
CA TYR A 138 -1.66 6.85 -4.19
C TYR A 138 -0.40 7.22 -3.42
N TYR A 139 -0.49 8.23 -2.57
CA TYR A 139 0.63 8.65 -1.75
C TYR A 139 0.13 9.21 -0.44
N ASP A 140 0.98 9.22 0.58
CA ASP A 140 0.67 9.89 1.84
C ASP A 140 1.16 11.34 1.85
N ASP A 141 0.56 12.19 2.69
CA ASP A 141 0.95 13.61 2.79
C ASP A 141 2.44 13.83 3.07
N ALA A 142 3.08 12.90 3.80
CA ALA A 142 4.51 12.93 4.11
C ALA A 142 5.40 12.25 3.04
N MET A 143 4.80 11.70 1.98
CA MET A 143 5.45 10.95 0.90
C MET A 143 6.31 9.78 1.41
N HIS A 144 6.01 9.20 2.58
CA HIS A 144 6.67 8.00 3.07
C HIS A 144 6.40 6.76 2.23
N CYS A 145 5.27 6.71 1.53
CA CYS A 145 4.92 5.64 0.61
C CYS A 145 4.15 6.19 -0.59
N MET A 146 4.53 5.74 -1.79
CA MET A 146 3.87 6.10 -3.04
C MET A 146 3.70 4.86 -3.91
N ALA A 147 2.51 4.72 -4.48
CA ALA A 147 2.16 3.64 -5.39
C ALA A 147 1.54 4.22 -6.66
N ILE A 148 2.04 3.81 -7.82
CA ILE A 148 1.53 4.24 -9.13
C ILE A 148 0.91 3.04 -9.83
N ILE A 149 -0.39 3.14 -10.11
CA ILE A 149 -1.18 2.10 -10.76
C ILE A 149 -1.57 2.57 -12.15
N MET A 150 -1.35 1.70 -13.13
CA MET A 150 -1.76 1.90 -14.51
C MET A 150 -2.85 0.88 -14.85
N PRO A 151 -4.11 1.31 -15.07
CA PRO A 151 -5.15 0.41 -15.57
C PRO A 151 -4.81 -0.02 -17.01
N GLN A 152 -4.83 -1.34 -17.27
CA GLN A 152 -4.70 -1.87 -18.63
C GLN A 152 -6.08 -1.99 -19.28
N ASN A 153 -6.12 -1.90 -20.61
CA ASN A 153 -7.35 -2.04 -21.41
C ASN A 153 -8.04 -3.41 -21.25
N GLN A 154 -7.38 -4.40 -20.66
CA GLN A 154 -7.85 -5.79 -20.55
C GLN A 154 -8.36 -6.17 -19.14
N GLY A 155 -8.72 -5.18 -18.33
CA GLY A 155 -9.41 -5.39 -17.05
C GLY A 155 -8.50 -5.59 -15.83
N MET A 156 -7.22 -5.94 -16.01
CA MET A 156 -6.27 -6.05 -14.89
C MET A 156 -5.43 -4.78 -14.74
N ALA A 157 -5.41 -4.21 -13.55
CA ALA A 157 -4.54 -3.08 -13.25
C ALA A 157 -3.12 -3.56 -12.95
N ILE A 158 -2.14 -2.71 -13.27
CA ILE A 158 -0.72 -2.99 -13.02
C ILE A 158 -0.19 -1.95 -12.03
N LEU A 159 0.45 -2.41 -10.95
CA LEU A 159 1.28 -1.55 -10.11
C LEU A 159 2.65 -1.41 -10.79
N THR A 160 2.95 -0.21 -11.26
CA THR A 160 4.18 0.06 -12.03
C THR A 160 5.34 0.45 -11.14
N SER A 161 5.08 1.20 -10.08
CA SER A 161 6.10 1.65 -9.14
C SER A 161 5.50 1.70 -7.74
N LEU A 162 6.26 1.20 -6.78
CA LEU A 162 5.99 1.29 -5.36
C LEU A 162 7.26 1.73 -4.67
N SER A 163 7.23 2.87 -4.02
CA SER A 163 8.35 3.41 -3.26
C SER A 163 7.91 3.57 -1.81
N THR A 164 8.56 2.85 -0.90
CA THR A 164 8.25 2.87 0.53
C THR A 164 9.52 3.17 1.32
N THR A 165 9.40 4.00 2.37
CA THR A 165 10.47 4.16 3.35
C THR A 165 10.31 3.17 4.50
N LYS A 166 11.42 2.81 5.17
CA LYS A 166 11.39 2.00 6.39
C LYS A 166 10.38 2.53 7.43
N SER A 167 10.28 3.86 7.56
CA SER A 167 9.26 4.51 8.41
C SER A 167 7.83 4.26 7.93
N GLY A 168 7.57 4.37 6.61
CA GLY A 168 6.26 4.08 6.02
C GLY A 168 5.82 2.62 6.15
N LEU A 169 6.77 1.68 6.07
CA LEU A 169 6.51 0.25 6.31
C LEU A 169 6.13 0.00 7.78
N LEU A 170 6.95 0.47 8.73
CA LEU A 170 6.73 0.30 10.17
C LEU A 170 5.45 0.96 10.67
N ASN A 171 5.09 2.12 10.09
CA ASN A 171 3.87 2.83 10.44
C ASN A 171 2.62 2.21 9.80
N GLY A 172 2.77 1.21 8.92
CA GLY A 172 1.68 0.55 8.21
C GLY A 172 1.04 1.40 7.11
N THR A 173 1.73 2.44 6.65
CA THR A 173 1.28 3.29 5.53
C THR A 173 1.14 2.47 4.26
N MET A 174 2.08 1.57 4.00
CA MET A 174 2.04 0.65 2.85
C MET A 174 0.77 -0.21 2.84
N LYS A 175 0.40 -0.76 4.00
CA LYS A 175 -0.85 -1.53 4.17
C LYS A 175 -2.09 -0.69 3.94
N ASN A 176 -2.09 0.57 4.39
CA ASN A 176 -3.23 1.47 4.18
C ASN A 176 -3.39 1.80 2.68
N ILE A 177 -2.29 2.08 1.97
CA ILE A 177 -2.28 2.30 0.52
C ILE A 177 -2.80 1.07 -0.21
N PHE A 178 -2.31 -0.13 0.09
CA PHE A 178 -2.82 -1.36 -0.53
C PHE A 178 -4.29 -1.63 -0.22
N THR A 179 -4.77 -1.26 0.98
CA THR A 179 -6.19 -1.38 1.33
C THR A 179 -7.06 -0.49 0.44
N ASN A 180 -6.61 0.74 0.17
CA ASN A 180 -7.32 1.65 -0.74
C ASN A 180 -7.19 1.21 -2.21
N ILE A 181 -6.02 0.71 -2.63
CA ILE A 181 -5.83 0.13 -3.97
C ILE A 181 -6.78 -1.05 -4.18
N ARG A 182 -6.90 -1.98 -3.23
CA ARG A 182 -7.81 -3.13 -3.35
C ARG A 182 -9.29 -2.74 -3.46
N LYS A 183 -9.70 -1.62 -2.84
CA LYS A 183 -11.07 -1.11 -2.97
C LYS A 183 -11.34 -0.61 -4.40
N ASP A 184 -10.36 0.07 -4.99
CA ASP A 184 -10.49 0.68 -6.31
C ASP A 184 -10.19 -0.28 -7.46
N TYR A 185 -9.29 -1.24 -7.24
CA TYR A 185 -8.83 -2.24 -8.19
C TYR A 185 -8.97 -3.63 -7.57
N PRO A 186 -10.08 -4.34 -7.80
CA PRO A 186 -10.27 -5.69 -7.27
C PRO A 186 -9.28 -6.69 -7.89
N THR A 187 -8.71 -6.38 -9.05
CA THR A 187 -7.74 -7.22 -9.77
C THR A 187 -6.47 -6.41 -10.06
N LEU A 188 -5.34 -6.85 -9.51
CA LEU A 188 -4.05 -6.16 -9.64
C LEU A 188 -2.92 -7.17 -9.86
N ALA A 189 -1.93 -6.80 -10.66
CA ALA A 189 -0.66 -7.49 -10.78
C ALA A 189 0.52 -6.53 -10.57
N TRP A 190 1.61 -7.04 -10.00
CA TRP A 190 2.85 -6.30 -9.79
C TRP A 190 4.03 -7.26 -9.82
N ALA A 191 5.20 -6.79 -10.25
CA ALA A 191 6.42 -7.59 -10.14
C ALA A 191 7.38 -6.94 -9.14
N ALA A 192 8.13 -7.80 -8.45
CA ALA A 192 9.19 -7.43 -7.54
C ALA A 192 10.43 -8.27 -7.83
N SER A 193 11.60 -7.76 -7.44
CA SER A 193 12.86 -8.51 -7.51
C SER A 193 12.91 -9.57 -6.40
N GLU A 194 13.51 -10.72 -6.66
CA GLU A 194 13.72 -11.76 -5.62
C GLU A 194 14.62 -11.26 -4.47
N GLY A 195 15.42 -10.22 -4.69
CA GLY A 195 16.28 -9.60 -3.68
C GLY A 195 15.64 -8.48 -2.86
N ASP A 196 14.34 -8.20 -3.02
CA ASP A 196 13.66 -7.10 -2.33
C ASP A 196 13.50 -7.38 -0.82
N GLU A 197 13.79 -6.38 0.03
CA GLU A 197 13.60 -6.46 1.50
C GLU A 197 12.11 -6.71 1.85
N ASP A 198 11.19 -6.21 1.03
CA ASP A 198 9.74 -6.25 1.29
C ASP A 198 9.05 -7.51 0.70
N LEU A 199 9.82 -8.46 0.15
CA LEU A 199 9.28 -9.61 -0.59
C LEU A 199 8.31 -10.46 0.25
N THR A 200 8.64 -10.70 1.52
CA THR A 200 7.79 -11.45 2.45
C THR A 200 6.42 -10.80 2.60
N TRP A 201 6.36 -9.48 2.62
CA TRP A 201 5.11 -8.75 2.74
C TRP A 201 4.26 -8.88 1.47
N PHE A 202 4.87 -8.86 0.28
CA PHE A 202 4.13 -9.10 -0.96
C PHE A 202 3.50 -10.49 -1.02
N PHE A 203 4.19 -11.52 -0.51
CA PHE A 203 3.63 -12.86 -0.40
C PHE A 203 2.38 -12.91 0.49
N GLU A 204 2.36 -12.17 1.61
CA GLU A 204 1.18 -12.09 2.47
C GLU A 204 0.00 -11.38 1.82
N GLN A 205 0.25 -10.50 0.84
CA GLN A 205 -0.79 -9.74 0.15
C GLN A 205 -1.28 -10.41 -1.14
N ALA A 206 -0.49 -11.26 -1.78
CA ALA A 206 -0.88 -11.87 -3.05
C ALA A 206 -1.78 -13.09 -2.86
N ASP A 207 -2.66 -13.35 -3.84
CA ASP A 207 -3.38 -14.62 -3.93
C ASP A 207 -2.50 -15.69 -4.62
N GLY A 208 -1.55 -15.27 -5.45
CA GLY A 208 -0.58 -16.14 -6.09
C GLY A 208 0.67 -15.41 -6.58
N SER A 209 1.73 -16.18 -6.83
CA SER A 209 3.00 -15.69 -7.35
C SER A 209 3.56 -16.58 -8.46
N PHE A 210 4.38 -16.01 -9.33
CA PHE A 210 5.15 -16.72 -10.35
C PHE A 210 6.59 -16.22 -10.34
N HIS A 211 7.54 -17.16 -10.33
CA HIS A 211 8.97 -16.87 -10.36
C HIS A 211 9.49 -17.06 -11.77
N GLU A 212 10.20 -16.06 -12.30
CA GLU A 212 10.85 -16.13 -13.60
C GLU A 212 12.08 -15.20 -13.61
N ASN A 213 13.25 -15.72 -14.00
CA ASN A 213 14.47 -14.92 -14.23
C ASN A 213 14.84 -13.95 -13.08
N GLY A 214 14.79 -14.41 -11.82
CA GLY A 214 15.15 -13.60 -10.65
C GLY A 214 14.10 -12.54 -10.25
N ARG A 215 12.91 -12.61 -10.86
CA ARG A 215 11.77 -11.73 -10.57
C ARG A 215 10.55 -12.55 -10.16
N VAL A 216 9.73 -11.95 -9.31
CA VAL A 216 8.48 -12.54 -8.84
C VAL A 216 7.31 -11.68 -9.28
N LEU A 217 6.41 -12.26 -10.06
CA LEU A 217 5.13 -11.66 -10.43
C LEU A 217 4.09 -12.06 -9.39
N PHE A 218 3.50 -11.09 -8.73
CA PHE A 218 2.41 -11.24 -7.78
C PHE A 218 1.09 -10.74 -8.37
N TYR A 219 -0.02 -11.34 -7.94
CA TYR A 219 -1.35 -10.92 -8.34
C TYR A 219 -2.40 -11.25 -7.28
N TYR A 220 -3.53 -10.55 -7.34
CA TYR A 220 -4.74 -10.90 -6.60
C TYR A 220 -6.00 -10.65 -7.44
N GLY A 221 -7.09 -11.31 -7.05
CA GLY A 221 -8.45 -11.08 -7.56
C GLY A 221 -8.75 -11.65 -8.95
N SER A 222 -7.77 -12.24 -9.62
CA SER A 222 -7.92 -12.89 -10.92
C SER A 222 -7.18 -14.22 -10.94
N ASP A 223 -7.75 -15.22 -11.60
CA ASP A 223 -6.96 -16.38 -12.02
C ASP A 223 -6.13 -15.98 -13.24
N MET A 224 -4.80 -16.10 -13.14
CA MET A 224 -3.90 -15.75 -14.22
C MET A 224 -3.94 -16.77 -15.38
N ARG A 225 -4.65 -17.89 -15.17
CA ARG A 225 -5.05 -18.85 -16.18
C ARG A 225 -6.49 -18.56 -16.61
N SER A 226 -6.66 -17.94 -17.76
CA SER A 226 -7.99 -17.88 -18.39
C SER A 226 -8.26 -19.19 -19.11
N VAL A 227 -9.30 -19.91 -18.68
CA VAL A 227 -9.82 -21.07 -19.43
C VAL A 227 -10.76 -20.54 -20.50
N ALA A 228 -10.30 -20.51 -21.74
CA ALA A 228 -11.15 -20.20 -22.88
C ALA A 228 -11.66 -21.52 -23.47
N LEU A 229 -12.97 -21.74 -23.32
CA LEU A 229 -13.69 -22.81 -24.02
C LEU A 229 -14.04 -22.31 -25.42
N THR A 230 -13.31 -22.78 -26.42
CA THR A 230 -13.64 -22.52 -27.83
C THR A 230 -13.83 -23.87 -28.48
N GLU A 231 -14.99 -24.10 -29.09
CA GLU A 231 -15.31 -25.30 -29.90
C GLU A 231 -14.96 -26.66 -29.25
N GLY A 232 -15.29 -26.83 -27.96
CA GLY A 232 -15.10 -28.13 -27.27
C GLY A 232 -13.65 -28.47 -26.92
N GLN A 233 -12.69 -27.56 -27.15
CA GLN A 233 -11.33 -27.65 -26.62
C GLN A 233 -11.14 -26.72 -25.42
N ILE A 234 -10.57 -27.26 -24.35
CA ILE A 234 -10.11 -26.49 -23.20
C ILE A 234 -8.76 -25.87 -23.58
N SER A 235 -8.73 -24.57 -23.86
CA SER A 235 -7.48 -23.84 -24.03
C SER A 235 -7.18 -23.02 -22.78
N VAL A 236 -6.00 -23.24 -22.20
CA VAL A 236 -5.51 -22.44 -21.08
C VAL A 236 -4.70 -21.29 -21.67
N ALA A 237 -5.31 -20.11 -21.74
CA ALA A 237 -4.62 -18.91 -22.19
C ALA A 237 -4.08 -18.15 -20.97
N LEU A 238 -2.77 -17.93 -20.97
CA LEU A 238 -2.10 -17.10 -19.97
C LEU A 238 -2.47 -15.63 -20.20
N SER A 239 -2.72 -14.92 -19.10
CA SER A 239 -2.97 -13.48 -19.12
C SER A 239 -1.88 -12.74 -19.92
N PRO A 240 -2.21 -11.74 -20.73
CA PRO A 240 -1.23 -10.91 -21.45
C PRO A 240 -0.21 -10.27 -20.52
N VAL A 241 -0.56 -10.03 -19.24
CA VAL A 241 0.39 -9.55 -18.22
C VAL A 241 1.46 -10.60 -17.91
N TYR A 242 1.09 -11.88 -17.81
CA TYR A 242 2.05 -12.96 -17.64
C TYR A 242 2.96 -13.10 -18.87
N LYS A 243 2.40 -12.99 -20.08
CA LYS A 243 3.21 -13.02 -21.32
C LYS A 243 4.20 -11.86 -21.38
N ASN A 244 3.76 -10.65 -20.98
CA ASN A 244 4.65 -9.49 -20.91
C ASN A 244 5.75 -9.67 -19.86
N PHE A 245 5.42 -10.28 -18.71
CA PHE A 245 6.38 -10.62 -17.66
C PHE A 245 7.43 -11.63 -18.15
N VAL A 246 7.01 -12.77 -18.71
CA VAL A 246 7.93 -13.81 -19.24
C VAL A 246 8.77 -13.31 -20.40
N SER A 247 8.22 -12.46 -21.28
CA SER A 247 8.96 -11.88 -22.40
C SER A 247 9.97 -10.79 -22.01
N GLY A 248 10.06 -10.44 -20.72
CA GLY A 248 10.90 -9.34 -20.23
C GLY A 248 10.48 -7.95 -20.71
N ARG A 249 9.35 -7.83 -21.44
CA ARG A 249 8.81 -6.56 -21.94
C ARG A 249 7.97 -5.83 -20.92
N ALA A 250 7.59 -6.49 -19.83
CA ALA A 250 7.01 -5.81 -18.71
C ALA A 250 8.12 -5.10 -17.94
N THR A 251 8.23 -3.80 -18.16
CA THR A 251 8.65 -2.84 -17.14
C THR A 251 7.59 -2.81 -16.03
N LEU A 252 7.40 -3.96 -15.38
CA LEU A 252 6.63 -4.13 -14.15
C LEU A 252 7.66 -3.94 -13.03
N GLY A 253 7.78 -2.72 -12.51
CA GLY A 253 8.57 -2.49 -11.29
C GLY A 253 10.10 -2.53 -11.41
N ASP A 254 10.68 -2.65 -12.61
CA ASP A 254 12.14 -2.53 -12.73
C ASP A 254 12.57 -1.08 -12.51
N SER A 255 13.04 -0.84 -11.29
CA SER A 255 14.05 0.18 -10.98
C SER A 255 15.44 -0.24 -11.48
N ASN A 256 15.55 -1.30 -12.28
CA ASN A 256 16.81 -1.73 -12.91
C ASN A 256 16.73 -1.51 -14.43
N LEU A 257 17.22 -0.34 -14.84
CA LEU A 257 17.64 -0.05 -16.20
C LEU A 257 18.96 -0.79 -16.49
N GLU A 258 18.88 -2.06 -16.85
CA GLU A 258 19.92 -2.69 -17.66
C GLU A 258 19.32 -3.16 -18.98
N SER A 259 19.53 -2.35 -20.03
CA SER A 259 20.09 -2.85 -21.28
C SER A 259 20.30 -1.70 -22.27
N GLY A 260 21.55 -1.54 -22.72
CA GLY A 260 21.81 -0.78 -23.95
C GLY A 260 23.26 -0.40 -24.19
N GLY A 261 24.01 -1.26 -24.88
CA GLY A 261 25.19 -0.86 -25.67
C GLY A 261 26.41 -1.78 -25.52
N THR A 262 26.40 -3.00 -26.08
CA THR A 262 26.91 -3.37 -27.43
C THR A 262 28.43 -3.44 -27.58
N ALA A 263 28.86 -4.57 -28.17
CA ALA A 263 30.16 -4.94 -28.73
C ALA A 263 31.17 -5.57 -27.76
#